data_AF-A0A7X8A576-F1
#
_entry.id   AF-A0A7X8A576-F1
#
_cell.length_a   1.000
_cell.length_b   1.000
_cell.length_c   1.000
_cell.angle_alpha   90.00
_cell.angle_beta   90.00
_cell.angle_gamma   90.00
#
_symmetry.space_group_name_H-M   'P 1'
#
loop_
_entity.id
_entity.type
_entity.pdbx_description
1 polymer ?
#
loop_
_entity_poly.entity_id
_entity_poly.type
_entity_poly.pdbx_seq_one_letter_code
_entity_poly.pdbx_strand_id
1 'polypeptide(L)'
;MKRQNKGFTLIELMIVVVIIGILAVLAIPRYTRAATKAKQSEAKGILKQVHTMQKAYFVENDAYCRNGQVANASNPLAFAPLAIEIISTARYDYTMAVNGVNFTCTATANLDDDATIDTWVIDDTGTLTCVIDDSRN
;
A
#
# COMPACT_ATOMS: atom_id res chain seq x y z
N MET A 1 17.84 -49.39 -32.23
CA MET A 1 18.16 -47.94 -32.21
C MET A 1 18.54 -47.53 -30.80
N LYS A 2 19.84 -47.31 -30.50
CA LYS A 2 20.28 -46.84 -29.17
C LYS A 2 20.01 -45.34 -29.07
N ARG A 3 19.11 -44.95 -28.15
CA ARG A 3 18.89 -43.55 -27.78
C ARG A 3 20.13 -43.07 -27.02
N GLN A 4 20.83 -42.07 -27.55
CA GLN A 4 21.91 -41.40 -26.82
C GLN A 4 21.26 -40.50 -25.76
N ASN A 5 21.27 -40.94 -24.51
CA ASN A 5 20.97 -40.06 -23.38
C ASN A 5 22.13 -39.05 -23.25
N LYS A 6 21.95 -37.87 -23.84
CA LYS A 6 22.84 -36.72 -23.58
C LYS A 6 22.51 -36.20 -22.18
N GLY A 7 23.42 -36.41 -21.23
CA GLY A 7 23.36 -35.78 -19.91
C GLY A 7 23.83 -34.33 -19.99
N PHE A 8 23.28 -33.47 -19.13
CA PHE A 8 23.76 -32.10 -18.93
C PHE A 8 25.18 -32.12 -18.37
N THR A 9 26.03 -31.20 -18.83
CA THR A 9 27.35 -31.00 -18.25
C THR A 9 27.25 -30.10 -17.01
N LEU A 10 28.14 -30.32 -16.04
CA LEU A 10 28.23 -29.44 -14.86
C LEU A 10 28.53 -27.99 -15.24
N ILE A 11 29.32 -27.78 -16.30
CA ILE A 11 29.66 -26.43 -16.77
C ILE A 11 28.48 -25.69 -17.38
N GLU A 12 27.60 -26.38 -18.12
CA GLU A 12 26.34 -25.79 -18.62
C GLU A 12 25.46 -25.31 -17.47
N LEU A 13 25.35 -26.12 -16.40
CA LEU A 13 24.59 -25.73 -15.22
C LEU A 13 25.22 -24.53 -14.50
N MET A 14 26.55 -24.48 -14.39
CA MET A 14 27.24 -23.36 -13.74
C MET A 14 27.01 -22.03 -14.47
N ILE A 15 27.09 -22.01 -15.80
CA ILE A 15 26.85 -20.80 -16.58
C ILE A 15 25.40 -20.32 -16.41
N VAL A 16 24.43 -21.24 -16.38
CA VAL A 16 23.01 -20.91 -16.17
C VAL A 16 22.80 -20.26 -14.79
N VAL A 17 23.39 -20.81 -13.74
CA VAL A 17 23.27 -20.25 -12.38
C VAL A 17 23.91 -18.87 -12.30
N VAL A 18 25.06 -18.65 -12.96
CA VAL A 18 25.71 -17.33 -13.03
C VAL A 18 24.81 -16.30 -13.72
N ILE A 19 24.21 -16.65 -14.87
CA ILE A 19 23.32 -15.76 -15.61
C ILE A 19 22.08 -15.41 -14.77
N ILE A 20 21.44 -16.42 -14.15
CA ILE A 20 20.26 -16.19 -13.28
C ILE A 20 20.65 -15.32 -12.08
N GLY A 21 21.84 -15.52 -11.49
CA GLY A 21 22.36 -14.70 -10.40
C GLY A 21 22.50 -13.23 -10.78
N ILE A 22 23.09 -12.93 -11.95
CA ILE A 22 23.24 -11.56 -12.45
C ILE A 22 21.87 -10.92 -12.70
N LEU A 23 20.94 -11.65 -13.32
CA LEU A 23 19.58 -11.16 -13.59
C LEU A 23 18.81 -10.89 -12.30
N ALA A 24 18.93 -11.76 -11.29
CA ALA A 24 18.23 -11.60 -10.01
C ALA A 24 18.66 -10.33 -9.27
N VAL A 25 19.96 -10.02 -9.26
CA VAL A 25 20.49 -8.80 -8.60
C VAL A 25 19.90 -7.52 -9.22
N LEU A 26 19.69 -7.49 -10.54
CA LEU A 26 19.08 -6.34 -11.22
C LEU A 26 17.54 -6.30 -11.08
N ALA A 27 16.90 -7.47 -11.00
CA ALA A 27 15.45 -7.59 -11.00
C ALA A 27 14.82 -7.30 -9.63
N ILE A 28 15.41 -7.80 -8.54
CA ILE A 28 14.88 -7.66 -7.18
C ILE A 28 14.62 -6.19 -6.78
N PRO A 29 15.60 -5.26 -6.86
CA PRO A 29 15.37 -3.86 -6.45
C PRO A 29 14.35 -3.14 -7.32
N ARG A 30 14.18 -3.55 -8.59
CA ARG A 30 13.16 -2.99 -9.48
C ARG A 30 11.78 -3.49 -9.12
N TYR A 31 11.66 -4.78 -8.80
CA TYR A 31 10.41 -5.39 -8.39
C TYR A 31 9.91 -4.81 -7.07
N THR A 32 10.78 -4.65 -6.06
CA THR A 32 10.40 -4.09 -4.76
C THR A 32 9.87 -2.66 -4.90
N ARG A 33 10.57 -1.79 -5.66
CA ARG A 33 10.09 -0.41 -5.93
C ARG A 33 8.73 -0.39 -6.65
N ALA A 34 8.51 -1.29 -7.61
CA ALA A 34 7.23 -1.39 -8.30
C ALA A 34 6.09 -1.82 -7.35
N ALA A 35 6.36 -2.78 -6.46
CA ALA A 35 5.42 -3.23 -5.45
C ALA A 35 5.06 -2.10 -4.46
N THR A 36 6.06 -1.37 -3.95
CA THR A 36 5.86 -0.19 -3.08
C THR A 36 4.98 0.85 -3.76
N LYS A 37 5.28 1.20 -5.01
CA LYS A 37 4.47 2.17 -5.77
C LYS A 37 3.03 1.71 -5.98
N ALA A 38 2.80 0.41 -6.20
CA ALA A 38 1.47 -0.15 -6.30
C ALA A 38 0.70 0.00 -4.97
N LYS A 39 1.35 -0.27 -3.83
CA LYS A 39 0.77 -0.10 -2.49
C LYS A 39 0.49 1.36 -2.15
N GLN A 40 1.37 2.28 -2.49
CA GLN A 40 1.10 3.71 -2.39
C GLN A 40 -0.11 4.13 -3.23
N SER A 41 -0.23 3.61 -4.46
CA SER A 41 -1.38 3.91 -5.33
C SER A 41 -2.70 3.39 -4.76
N GLU A 42 -2.69 2.17 -4.19
CA GLU A 42 -3.83 1.58 -3.48
C GLU A 42 -4.26 2.47 -2.31
N ALA A 43 -3.31 2.91 -1.48
CA ALA A 43 -3.62 3.76 -0.34
C ALA A 43 -4.20 5.12 -0.72
N LYS A 44 -3.69 5.76 -1.77
CA LYS A 44 -4.26 6.99 -2.31
C LYS A 44 -5.68 6.79 -2.85
N GLY A 45 -5.96 5.63 -3.44
CA GLY A 45 -7.29 5.24 -3.88
C GLY A 45 -8.27 5.15 -2.70
N ILE A 46 -7.87 4.45 -1.64
CA ILE A 46 -8.66 4.31 -0.42
C ILE A 46 -8.89 5.68 0.24
N LEU A 47 -7.88 6.53 0.35
CA LEU A 47 -8.03 7.88 0.89
C LEU A 47 -9.06 8.71 0.12
N LYS A 48 -9.03 8.67 -1.23
CA LYS A 48 -10.05 9.33 -2.06
C LYS A 48 -11.44 8.74 -1.86
N GLN A 49 -11.55 7.41 -1.73
CA GLN A 49 -12.81 6.76 -1.43
C GLN A 49 -13.35 7.22 -0.07
N VAL A 50 -12.50 7.27 0.96
CA VAL A 50 -12.83 7.80 2.29
C VAL A 50 -13.38 9.21 2.18
N HIS A 51 -12.74 10.08 1.40
CA HIS A 51 -13.24 11.45 1.21
C HIS A 51 -14.64 11.48 0.61
N THR A 52 -14.87 10.76 -0.49
CA THR A 52 -16.18 10.71 -1.15
C THR A 52 -17.26 10.17 -0.21
N MET A 53 -16.97 9.10 0.52
CA MET A 53 -17.93 8.49 1.45
C MET A 53 -18.19 9.36 2.67
N GLN A 54 -17.17 10.06 3.20
CA GLN A 54 -17.36 11.02 4.29
C GLN A 54 -18.24 12.20 3.85
N LYS A 55 -18.08 12.70 2.62
CA LYS A 55 -18.95 13.74 2.07
C LYS A 55 -20.39 13.26 1.92
N ALA A 56 -20.60 12.04 1.41
CA ALA A 56 -21.94 11.44 1.34
C ALA A 56 -22.56 11.32 2.74
N TYR A 57 -21.80 10.81 3.71
CA TYR A 57 -22.26 10.64 5.09
C TYR A 57 -22.63 11.99 5.76
N PHE A 58 -21.85 13.05 5.49
CA PHE A 58 -22.13 14.39 6.02
C PHE A 58 -23.45 14.96 5.48
N VAL A 59 -23.77 14.73 4.20
CA VAL A 59 -25.04 15.17 3.60
C VAL A 59 -26.25 14.50 4.26
N GLU A 60 -26.09 13.28 4.77
CA GLU A 60 -27.16 12.52 5.40
C GLU A 60 -27.28 12.77 6.92
N ASN A 61 -26.16 13.04 7.60
CA ASN A 61 -26.09 13.03 9.07
C ASN A 61 -25.62 14.37 9.68
N ASP A 62 -25.33 15.38 8.86
CA ASP A 62 -24.77 16.69 9.26
C ASP A 62 -23.48 16.59 10.11
N ALA A 63 -22.78 15.47 10.03
CA ALA A 63 -21.55 15.20 10.78
C ALA A 63 -20.67 14.21 10.02
N TYR A 64 -19.35 14.27 10.21
CA TYR A 64 -18.44 13.23 9.73
C TYR A 64 -18.32 12.09 10.74
N CYS A 65 -18.11 10.87 10.26
CA CYS A 65 -18.08 9.69 11.13
C CYS A 65 -16.67 9.29 11.55
N ARG A 66 -16.59 8.40 12.55
CA ARG A 66 -15.40 7.60 12.90
C ARG A 66 -14.18 8.39 13.40
N ASN A 67 -14.39 9.43 14.21
CA ASN A 67 -13.28 10.13 14.88
C ASN A 67 -12.41 9.18 15.72
N GLY A 68 -11.08 9.27 15.56
CA GLY A 68 -10.09 8.50 16.31
C GLY A 68 -10.04 7.00 15.97
N GLN A 69 -10.72 6.57 14.91
CA GLN A 69 -10.74 5.15 14.51
C GLN A 69 -9.62 4.86 13.52
N VAL A 70 -9.01 3.67 13.68
CA VAL A 70 -7.96 3.15 12.80
C VAL A 70 -8.50 1.94 12.05
N ALA A 71 -8.54 2.02 10.73
CA ALA A 71 -8.86 0.92 9.83
C ALA A 71 -7.57 0.33 9.26
N ASN A 72 -7.40 -0.98 9.40
CA ASN A 72 -6.19 -1.67 8.93
C ASN A 72 -6.44 -3.17 8.74
N ALA A 73 -5.38 -3.92 8.43
CA ALA A 73 -5.45 -5.36 8.23
C ALA A 73 -6.01 -6.13 9.45
N SER A 74 -5.77 -5.66 10.67
CA SER A 74 -6.27 -6.27 11.91
C SER A 74 -7.67 -5.81 12.30
N ASN A 75 -8.11 -4.67 11.78
CA ASN A 75 -9.43 -4.09 11.99
C ASN A 75 -10.05 -3.63 10.65
N PRO A 76 -10.39 -4.59 9.77
CA PRO A 76 -10.78 -4.30 8.38
C PRO A 76 -12.09 -3.53 8.26
N LEU A 77 -12.98 -3.66 9.25
CA LEU A 77 -14.33 -3.09 9.27
C LEU A 77 -14.44 -1.80 10.09
N ALA A 78 -13.33 -1.18 10.50
CA ALA A 78 -13.37 0.04 11.31
C ALA A 78 -14.16 1.19 10.63
N PHE A 79 -14.21 1.21 9.30
CA PHE A 79 -14.95 2.18 8.49
C PHE A 79 -16.25 1.62 7.88
N ALA A 80 -16.83 0.57 8.47
CA ALA A 80 -18.08 -0.01 7.98
C ALA A 80 -19.24 0.99 7.74
N PRO A 81 -19.45 2.06 8.55
CA PRO A 81 -20.49 3.05 8.26
C PRO A 81 -20.28 3.86 6.98
N LEU A 82 -19.05 3.90 6.47
CA LEU A 82 -18.71 4.50 5.18
C LEU A 82 -18.77 3.48 4.03
N ALA A 83 -19.19 2.24 4.31
CA ALA A 83 -19.11 1.10 3.39
C ALA A 83 -17.68 0.87 2.85
N ILE A 84 -16.66 1.14 3.67
CA ILE A 84 -15.26 0.92 3.34
C ILE A 84 -14.72 -0.23 4.20
N GLU A 85 -14.11 -1.19 3.53
CA GLU A 85 -13.39 -2.31 4.14
C GLU A 85 -11.92 -2.26 3.70
N ILE A 86 -11.01 -2.44 4.65
CA ILE A 86 -9.58 -2.57 4.38
C ILE A 86 -9.24 -4.05 4.22
N ILE A 87 -8.56 -4.41 3.14
CA ILE A 87 -8.16 -5.80 2.90
C ILE A 87 -7.21 -6.25 4.01
N SER A 88 -7.34 -7.48 4.48
CA SER A 88 -6.50 -8.08 5.54
C SER A 88 -5.01 -8.22 5.21
N THR A 89 -4.60 -7.84 3.99
CA THR A 89 -3.20 -7.81 3.54
C THR A 89 -2.69 -6.39 3.28
N ALA A 90 -3.48 -5.37 3.65
CA ALA A 90 -3.08 -3.97 3.54
C ALA A 90 -1.86 -3.70 4.41
N ARG A 91 -0.93 -2.89 3.89
CA ARG A 91 0.27 -2.44 4.60
C ARG A 91 0.11 -1.07 5.25
N TYR A 92 -0.93 -0.33 4.86
CA TYR A 92 -1.25 0.99 5.39
C TYR A 92 -2.31 0.87 6.49
N ASP A 93 -2.08 1.61 7.57
CA ASP A 93 -3.06 1.94 8.60
C ASP A 93 -3.74 3.27 8.23
N TYR A 94 -5.06 3.33 8.28
CA TYR A 94 -5.84 4.52 7.98
C TYR A 94 -6.47 5.06 9.26
N THR A 95 -6.03 6.24 9.70
CA THR A 95 -6.54 6.91 10.91
C THR A 95 -7.44 8.07 10.52
N MET A 96 -8.66 8.07 11.06
CA MET A 96 -9.64 9.13 10.85
C MET A 96 -9.63 10.12 12.02
N ALA A 97 -9.56 11.41 11.73
CA ALA A 97 -9.71 12.48 12.70
C ALA A 97 -10.79 13.46 12.22
N VAL A 98 -11.81 13.68 13.05
CA VAL A 98 -12.94 14.57 12.78
C VAL A 98 -12.95 15.70 13.81
N ASN A 99 -13.12 16.93 13.34
CA ASN A 99 -13.26 18.11 14.18
C ASN A 99 -14.47 18.94 13.73
N GLY A 100 -15.65 18.55 14.20
CA GLY A 100 -16.92 19.18 13.81
C GLY A 100 -17.20 19.02 12.32
N VAL A 101 -17.02 20.11 11.56
CA VAL A 101 -17.30 20.21 10.12
C VAL A 101 -16.07 19.97 9.23
N ASN A 102 -14.98 19.48 9.80
CA ASN A 102 -13.78 19.10 9.07
C ASN A 102 -13.39 17.67 9.41
N PHE A 103 -12.73 16.99 8.48
CA PHE A 103 -12.09 15.71 8.74
C PHE A 103 -10.73 15.65 8.04
N THR A 104 -9.87 14.80 8.59
CA THR A 104 -8.61 14.39 7.97
C THR A 104 -8.49 12.88 8.09
N CYS A 105 -8.04 12.23 7.02
CA CYS A 105 -7.71 10.81 7.04
C CYS A 105 -6.23 10.66 6.70
N THR A 106 -5.50 9.99 7.59
CA THR A 106 -4.06 9.78 7.48
C THR A 106 -3.79 8.31 7.20
N ALA A 107 -3.14 8.00 6.09
CA ALA A 107 -2.60 6.67 5.79
C ALA A 107 -1.11 6.62 6.16
N THR A 108 -0.74 5.71 7.06
CA THR A 108 0.65 5.48 7.49
C THR A 108 1.08 4.05 7.17
N ALA A 109 2.28 3.86 6.65
CA ALA A 109 2.91 2.55 6.50
C ALA A 109 4.41 2.65 6.73
N ASN A 110 5.00 1.55 7.18
CA ASN A 110 6.44 1.33 7.10
C ASN A 110 6.67 0.25 6.01
N LEU A 111 7.02 0.69 4.79
CA LEU A 111 7.11 -0.21 3.63
C LEU A 111 8.49 -0.86 3.47
N ASP A 112 9.54 -0.26 4.03
CA ASP A 112 10.94 -0.68 3.93
C ASP A 112 11.57 -1.05 5.29
N ASP A 113 10.75 -1.16 6.34
CA ASP A 113 11.13 -1.53 7.72
C ASP A 113 12.18 -0.59 8.34
N ASP A 114 12.18 0.69 7.96
CA ASP A 114 13.07 1.71 8.49
C ASP A 114 12.42 2.54 9.63
N ALA A 115 13.09 3.59 10.12
CA ALA A 115 12.56 4.39 11.23
C ALA A 115 11.57 5.48 10.77
N THR A 116 11.47 5.71 9.47
CA THR A 116 10.63 6.73 8.85
C THR A 116 9.35 6.07 8.31
N ILE A 117 8.24 6.81 8.37
CA ILE A 117 6.90 6.25 8.12
C ILE A 117 6.30 7.01 6.94
N ASP A 118 6.08 6.30 5.83
CA ASP A 118 5.35 6.80 4.68
C ASP A 118 3.97 7.31 5.13
N THR A 119 3.73 8.60 4.97
CA THR A 119 2.52 9.26 5.48
C THR A 119 1.83 10.05 4.37
N TRP A 120 0.59 9.66 4.08
CA TRP A 120 -0.30 10.34 3.13
C TRP A 120 -1.53 10.86 3.87
N VAL A 121 -1.92 12.11 3.61
CA VAL A 121 -3.08 12.72 4.26
C VAL A 121 -4.05 13.20 3.19
N ILE A 122 -5.34 12.98 3.42
CA ILE A 122 -6.40 13.65 2.68
C ILE A 122 -7.26 14.45 3.65
N ASP A 123 -7.62 15.67 3.25
CA ASP A 123 -8.47 16.57 4.02
C ASP A 123 -9.92 16.59 3.50
N ASP A 124 -10.76 17.38 4.16
CA ASP A 124 -12.15 17.59 3.78
C ASP A 124 -12.33 18.38 2.48
N THR A 125 -11.29 18.99 1.93
CA THR A 125 -11.31 19.65 0.62
C THR A 125 -10.98 18.69 -0.52
N GLY A 126 -10.48 17.49 -0.20
CA GLY A 126 -10.06 16.48 -1.15
C GLY A 126 -8.60 16.63 -1.59
N THR A 127 -7.85 17.50 -0.91
CA THR A 127 -6.44 17.71 -1.17
C THR A 127 -5.65 16.55 -0.58
N LEU A 128 -5.01 15.77 -1.45
CA LEU A 128 -4.12 14.69 -1.07
C LEU A 128 -2.69 15.24 -0.94
N THR A 129 -2.14 15.21 0.27
CA THR A 129 -0.79 15.65 0.58
C THR A 129 0.09 14.48 1.00
N CYS A 130 1.33 14.50 0.52
CA CYS A 130 2.39 13.64 1.01
C CYS A 130 3.08 14.38 2.15
N VAL A 131 3.10 13.79 3.35
CA VAL A 131 3.78 14.39 4.50
C VAL A 131 5.20 13.84 4.60
N ILE A 132 5.37 12.53 4.42
CA ILE A 132 6.67 11.82 4.42
C ILE A 132 6.59 10.70 3.37
N ASP A 133 7.61 10.57 2.52
CA ASP A 133 7.78 9.49 1.52
C ASP A 133 9.29 9.30 1.26
N ASP A 134 9.88 8.40 2.02
CA ASP A 134 11.29 7.99 1.99
C ASP A 134 11.55 6.86 0.98
N SER A 135 10.52 6.08 0.67
CA SER A 135 10.55 4.96 -0.29
C SER A 135 10.96 5.34 -1.73
N ARG A 136 11.10 6.65 -2.00
CA ARG A 136 11.61 7.20 -3.26
C ARG A 136 13.13 7.21 -3.39
N ASN A 137 13.90 7.11 -2.30
CA ASN A 137 15.36 7.11 -2.36
C ASN A 137 15.95 5.70 -2.43
#